data_AF-R8WJ69-F1
#
_entry.id   AF-R8WJ69-F1
#
_cell.length_a   1.000
_cell.length_b   1.000
_cell.length_c   1.000
_cell.angle_alpha   90.00
_cell.angle_beta   90.00
_cell.angle_gamma   90.00
#
_symmetry.space_group_name_H-M   'P 1'
#
loop_
_entity.id
_entity.type
_entity.pdbx_description
1 polymer ?
#
loop_
_entity_poly.entity_id
_entity_poly.type
_entity_poly.pdbx_seq_one_letter_code
_entity_poly.pdbx_strand_id
1 'polypeptide(L)'
;MRPPSPRAIQARALRAEGLTMQQIAEKMGCNRGTVSKWLAKDTIKAQSNELDRLISDAQAKYDNLPPSEAERLRDLRDSLREQQQVIIKRQIKLLESVQGEAMTALRSKDLPTVRAAASLISALTRAFAHEAMVYQIIDPAEVMRQALKDD
;
A
#
# COMPACT_ATOMS: atom_id res chain seq x y z
N MET A 1 -29.22 -11.84 -21.05
CA MET A 1 -30.16 -12.47 -20.07
C MET A 1 -31.58 -12.11 -20.46
N ARG A 2 -32.48 -13.09 -20.62
CA ARG A 2 -33.90 -12.83 -20.93
C ARG A 2 -34.60 -12.36 -19.64
N PRO A 3 -35.34 -11.25 -19.65
CA PRO A 3 -36.06 -10.77 -18.46
C PRO A 3 -37.05 -11.84 -17.95
N PRO A 4 -37.34 -11.88 -16.64
CA PRO A 4 -38.31 -12.82 -16.08
C PRO A 4 -39.66 -12.62 -16.77
N SER A 5 -40.33 -13.71 -17.12
CA SER A 5 -41.62 -13.62 -17.80
C SER A 5 -42.64 -12.91 -16.88
N PRO A 6 -43.63 -12.19 -17.44
CA PRO A 6 -44.68 -11.54 -16.64
C PRO A 6 -45.37 -12.51 -15.66
N ARG A 7 -45.55 -13.78 -16.05
CA ARG A 7 -46.07 -14.84 -15.17
C ARG A 7 -45.16 -15.20 -14.01
N ALA A 8 -43.84 -15.19 -14.20
CA ALA A 8 -42.88 -15.41 -13.12
C ALA A 8 -42.87 -14.23 -12.13
N ILE A 9 -43.11 -13.01 -12.59
CA ILE A 9 -43.26 -11.83 -11.71
C ILE A 9 -44.55 -11.93 -10.89
N GLN A 10 -45.66 -12.32 -11.51
CA GLN A 10 -46.94 -12.52 -10.81
C GLN A 10 -46.87 -13.65 -9.77
N ALA A 11 -46.20 -14.76 -10.08
CA ALA A 11 -45.95 -15.83 -9.12
C ALA A 11 -45.16 -15.36 -7.88
N ARG A 12 -44.22 -14.41 -8.04
CA ARG A 12 -43.46 -13.83 -6.92
C ARG A 12 -44.33 -12.97 -6.02
N ALA A 13 -45.18 -12.13 -6.60
CA ALA A 13 -46.10 -11.27 -5.83
C ALA A 13 -47.02 -12.12 -4.94
N LEU A 14 -47.63 -13.17 -5.52
CA LEU A 14 -48.47 -14.11 -4.77
C LEU A 14 -47.70 -14.89 -3.70
N ARG A 15 -46.41 -15.19 -3.95
CA ARG A 15 -45.57 -15.86 -2.95
C ARG A 15 -45.20 -14.93 -1.79
N ALA A 16 -44.98 -13.64 -2.07
CA ALA A 16 -44.74 -12.61 -1.05
C ALA A 16 -46.01 -12.34 -0.20
N GLU A 17 -47.20 -12.51 -0.78
CA GLU A 17 -48.49 -12.51 -0.07
C GLU A 17 -48.71 -13.76 0.81
N GLY A 18 -47.77 -14.72 0.83
CA GLY A 18 -47.81 -15.90 1.70
C GLY A 18 -48.47 -17.15 1.09
N LEU A 19 -48.94 -17.10 -0.17
CA LEU A 19 -49.57 -18.26 -0.79
C LEU A 19 -48.58 -19.41 -1.02
N THR A 20 -49.05 -20.64 -0.86
CA THR A 20 -48.28 -21.85 -1.18
C THR A 20 -48.15 -22.03 -2.69
N MET A 21 -47.12 -22.78 -3.13
CA MET A 21 -46.92 -23.06 -4.57
C MET A 21 -48.15 -23.69 -5.24
N GLN A 22 -48.92 -24.48 -4.50
CA GLN A 22 -50.14 -25.12 -5.01
C GLN A 22 -51.28 -24.11 -5.19
N GLN A 23 -51.51 -23.24 -4.22
CA GLN A 23 -52.50 -22.15 -4.34
C GLN A 23 -52.14 -21.16 -5.46
N ILE A 24 -50.85 -20.88 -5.67
CA ILE A 24 -50.39 -20.05 -6.79
C ILE A 24 -50.65 -20.75 -8.13
N ALA A 25 -50.38 -22.05 -8.20
CA ALA A 25 -50.61 -22.86 -9.40
C ALA A 25 -52.09 -22.89 -9.78
N GLU A 26 -52.97 -23.09 -8.80
CA GLU A 26 -54.44 -23.03 -8.93
C GLU A 26 -54.89 -21.64 -9.38
N LYS A 27 -54.45 -20.58 -8.70
CA LYS A 27 -54.82 -19.18 -9.01
C LYS A 27 -54.36 -18.74 -10.40
N MET A 28 -53.27 -19.30 -10.91
CA MET A 28 -52.71 -18.97 -12.24
C MET A 28 -53.03 -19.99 -13.33
N GLY A 29 -53.82 -21.02 -13.03
CA GLY A 29 -54.24 -22.04 -14.00
C GLY A 29 -53.08 -22.82 -14.59
N CYS A 30 -52.11 -23.23 -13.77
CA CYS A 30 -50.93 -23.97 -14.22
C CYS A 30 -50.54 -25.08 -13.24
N ASN A 31 -49.58 -25.93 -13.62
CA ASN A 31 -49.06 -26.97 -12.72
C ASN A 31 -48.09 -26.37 -11.68
N ARG A 32 -48.14 -26.87 -10.45
CA ARG A 32 -47.19 -26.59 -9.34
C ARG A 32 -45.73 -26.68 -9.78
N GLY A 33 -45.37 -27.66 -10.61
CA GLY A 33 -44.01 -27.81 -11.14
C GLY A 33 -43.53 -26.63 -11.97
N THR A 34 -44.44 -25.97 -12.68
CA THR A 34 -44.16 -24.75 -13.47
C THR A 34 -43.87 -23.56 -12.54
N VAL A 35 -44.68 -23.39 -11.49
CA VAL A 35 -44.45 -22.37 -10.45
C VAL A 35 -43.12 -22.60 -9.74
N SER A 36 -42.80 -23.86 -9.40
CA SER A 36 -41.53 -24.24 -8.78
C SER A 36 -40.33 -23.86 -9.65
N LYS A 37 -40.39 -24.07 -10.96
CA LYS A 37 -39.32 -23.69 -11.90
C LYS A 37 -39.13 -22.18 -12.01
N TRP A 38 -40.23 -21.41 -11.95
CA TRP A 38 -40.15 -19.95 -11.98
C TRP A 38 -39.50 -19.39 -10.71
N LEU A 39 -39.87 -19.91 -9.54
CA LEU A 39 -39.35 -19.43 -8.25
C LEU A 39 -37.93 -19.95 -7.94
N ALA A 40 -37.56 -21.15 -8.40
CA ALA A 40 -36.21 -21.69 -8.18
C ALA A 40 -35.10 -20.85 -8.83
N LYS A 41 -35.37 -20.26 -10.01
CA LYS A 41 -34.44 -19.33 -10.67
C LYS A 41 -34.18 -18.08 -9.84
N ASP A 42 -35.12 -17.69 -8.98
CA ASP A 42 -35.00 -16.51 -8.13
C ASP A 42 -34.26 -16.78 -6.85
N THR A 43 -34.40 -17.97 -6.26
CA THR A 43 -33.58 -18.37 -5.11
C THR A 43 -32.10 -18.37 -5.48
N ILE A 44 -31.75 -18.90 -6.66
CA ILE A 44 -30.38 -18.89 -7.18
C ILE A 44 -29.89 -17.45 -7.41
N LYS A 45 -30.74 -16.57 -7.98
CA LYS A 45 -30.38 -15.17 -8.20
C LYS A 45 -30.22 -14.40 -6.88
N ALA A 46 -31.09 -14.63 -5.90
CA ALA A 46 -30.99 -14.00 -4.59
C ALA A 46 -29.73 -14.45 -3.85
N GLN A 47 -29.40 -15.74 -3.90
CA GLN A 47 -28.15 -16.28 -3.35
C GLN A 47 -26.91 -15.71 -4.06
N SER A 48 -26.95 -15.58 -5.38
CA SER A 48 -25.87 -14.94 -6.16
C SER A 48 -25.66 -13.49 -5.74
N ASN A 49 -26.74 -12.70 -5.65
CA ASN A 49 -26.66 -11.30 -5.25
C ASN A 49 -26.15 -11.14 -3.81
N GLU A 50 -26.50 -12.05 -2.91
CA GLU A 50 -26.01 -12.05 -1.53
C GLU A 50 -24.53 -12.42 -1.47
N LEU A 51 -24.10 -13.41 -2.27
CA LEU A 51 -22.69 -13.78 -2.38
C LEU A 51 -21.85 -12.61 -2.94
N ASP A 52 -22.35 -11.91 -3.96
CA ASP A 52 -21.68 -10.74 -4.52
C ASP A 52 -21.52 -9.61 -3.50
N ARG A 53 -22.55 -9.39 -2.66
CA ARG A 53 -22.47 -8.44 -1.53
C ARG A 53 -21.43 -8.86 -0.50
N LEU A 54 -21.44 -10.12 -0.08
CA LEU A 54 -20.48 -10.64 0.89
C LEU A 54 -19.04 -10.55 0.37
N ILE A 55 -18.81 -10.82 -0.92
CA ILE A 55 -17.50 -10.65 -1.56
C ILE A 55 -17.10 -9.17 -1.56
N SER A 56 -18.01 -8.27 -1.94
CA SER A 56 -17.75 -6.83 -1.92
C SER A 56 -17.43 -6.31 -0.52
N ASP A 57 -18.17 -6.76 0.50
CA ASP A 57 -17.95 -6.37 1.89
C ASP A 57 -16.64 -6.95 2.44
N ALA A 58 -16.31 -8.20 2.08
CA ALA A 58 -15.04 -8.82 2.45
C ALA A 58 -13.85 -8.10 1.82
N GLN A 59 -13.97 -7.71 0.54
CA GLN A 59 -12.95 -6.95 -0.16
C GLN A 59 -12.77 -5.56 0.46
N ALA A 60 -13.87 -4.85 0.75
CA ALA A 60 -13.79 -3.55 1.42
C ALA A 60 -13.15 -3.66 2.80
N LYS A 61 -13.41 -4.73 3.56
CA LYS A 61 -12.71 -4.99 4.82
C LYS A 61 -11.23 -5.25 4.61
N TYR A 62 -10.87 -6.07 3.61
CA TYR A 62 -9.49 -6.37 3.22
C TYR A 62 -8.71 -5.12 2.85
N ASP A 63 -9.28 -4.27 2.00
CA ASP A 63 -8.65 -3.02 1.54
C ASP A 63 -8.47 -2.02 2.69
N ASN A 64 -9.29 -2.10 3.75
CA ASN A 64 -9.21 -1.29 4.95
C ASN A 64 -8.48 -1.99 6.13
N LEU A 65 -7.89 -3.16 5.92
CA LEU A 65 -7.09 -3.78 6.97
C LEU A 65 -5.86 -2.89 7.23
N PRO A 66 -5.52 -2.66 8.51
CA PRO A 66 -4.31 -1.92 8.82
C PRO A 66 -3.11 -2.68 8.26
N PRO A 67 -2.08 -1.96 7.76
CA PRO A 67 -0.90 -2.60 7.18
C PRO A 67 -0.32 -3.59 8.18
N SER A 68 0.09 -4.74 7.65
CA SER A 68 0.75 -5.78 8.41
C SER A 68 1.97 -5.21 9.14
N GLU A 69 2.39 -5.85 10.21
CA GLU A 69 3.59 -5.42 10.93
C GLU A 69 4.82 -5.36 10.01
N ALA A 70 4.92 -6.29 9.05
CA ALA A 70 5.95 -6.29 8.02
C ALA A 70 5.86 -5.10 7.04
N GLU A 71 4.67 -4.62 6.71
CA GLU A 71 4.48 -3.39 5.91
C GLU A 71 4.92 -2.16 6.69
N ARG A 72 4.49 -2.03 7.95
CA ARG A 72 4.90 -0.91 8.82
C ARG A 72 6.42 -0.86 9.01
N LEU A 73 7.05 -2.01 9.20
CA LEU A 73 8.52 -2.10 9.33
C LEU A 73 9.23 -1.73 8.02
N ARG A 74 8.68 -2.11 6.86
CA ARG A 74 9.19 -1.69 5.55
C ARG A 74 9.07 -0.17 5.36
N ASP A 75 7.90 0.39 5.64
CA ASP A 75 7.66 1.84 5.51
C ASP A 75 8.56 2.66 6.44
N LEU A 76 8.73 2.20 7.69
CA LEU A 76 9.62 2.83 8.65
C LEU A 76 11.08 2.79 8.17
N ARG A 77 11.54 1.63 7.70
CA ARG A 77 12.89 1.49 7.13
C ARG A 77 13.08 2.43 5.94
N ASP A 78 12.12 2.50 5.04
CA ASP A 78 12.22 3.32 3.82
C ASP A 78 12.21 4.82 4.16
N SER A 79 11.40 5.24 5.12
CA SER A 79 11.41 6.61 5.67
C SER A 79 12.75 6.97 6.32
N LEU A 80 13.31 6.07 7.14
CA LEU A 80 14.62 6.26 7.75
C LEU A 80 15.73 6.36 6.69
N ARG A 81 15.67 5.52 5.64
CA ARG A 81 16.62 5.56 4.52
C ARG A 81 16.54 6.87 3.75
N GLU A 82 15.33 7.39 3.53
CA GLU A 82 15.14 8.67 2.87
C GLU A 82 15.70 9.84 3.70
N GLN A 83 15.44 9.84 5.01
CA GLN A 83 16.03 10.82 5.94
C GLN A 83 17.56 10.77 5.92
N GLN A 84 18.15 9.57 5.95
CA GLN A 84 19.59 9.38 5.85
C GLN A 84 20.15 9.93 4.53
N GLN A 85 19.47 9.69 3.40
CA GLN A 85 19.90 10.24 2.10
C GLN A 85 19.90 11.76 2.07
N VAL A 86 18.91 12.42 2.71
CA VAL A 86 18.85 13.88 2.79
C VAL A 86 20.05 14.43 3.57
N ILE A 87 20.39 13.81 4.71
CA ILE A 87 21.56 14.21 5.52
C ILE A 87 22.84 14.07 4.70
N ILE A 88 23.06 12.91 4.07
CA ILE A 88 24.27 12.65 3.27
C ILE A 88 24.39 13.64 2.10
N LYS A 89 23.29 13.90 1.37
CA LYS A 89 23.29 14.88 0.27
C LYS A 89 23.66 16.28 0.76
N ARG A 90 23.13 16.70 1.91
CA ARG A 90 23.49 17.99 2.53
C ARG A 90 24.98 18.06 2.87
N GLN A 91 25.52 16.99 3.48
CA GLN A 91 26.92 16.92 3.87
C GLN A 91 27.86 16.99 2.66
N ILE A 92 27.56 16.24 1.58
CA ILE A 92 28.31 16.28 0.32
C ILE A 92 28.32 17.70 -0.25
N LYS A 93 27.14 18.34 -0.35
CA LYS A 93 27.02 19.69 -0.92
C LYS A 93 27.84 20.73 -0.15
N LEU A 94 27.92 20.61 1.18
CA LEU A 94 28.75 21.48 2.01
C LEU A 94 30.25 21.29 1.73
N LEU A 95 30.72 20.04 1.63
CA LEU A 95 32.12 19.74 1.31
C LEU A 95 32.49 20.23 -0.09
N GLU A 96 31.63 20.01 -1.08
CA GLU A 96 31.83 20.49 -2.44
C GLU A 96 31.93 22.01 -2.50
N SER A 97 31.10 22.73 -1.74
CA SER A 97 31.17 24.20 -1.64
C SER A 97 32.51 24.67 -1.08
N VAL A 98 32.93 24.12 0.07
CA VAL A 98 34.20 24.50 0.71
C VAL A 98 35.40 24.13 -0.18
N GLN A 99 35.33 22.99 -0.87
CA GLN A 99 36.36 22.60 -1.83
C GLN A 99 36.40 23.54 -3.04
N GLY A 100 35.25 23.98 -3.55
CA GLY A 100 35.16 24.96 -4.63
C GLY A 100 35.78 26.31 -4.26
N GLU A 101 35.50 26.79 -3.03
CA GLU A 101 36.13 27.99 -2.47
C GLU A 101 37.64 27.82 -2.33
N ALA A 102 38.09 26.67 -1.80
CA ALA A 102 39.51 26.36 -1.67
C ALA A 102 40.23 26.36 -3.04
N MET A 103 39.62 25.75 -4.06
CA MET A 103 40.17 25.71 -5.42
C MET A 103 40.22 27.10 -6.07
N THR A 104 39.23 27.94 -5.78
CA THR A 104 39.23 29.35 -6.23
C THR A 104 40.34 30.14 -5.54
N ALA A 105 40.48 29.99 -4.23
CA ALA A 105 41.53 30.62 -3.43
C ALA A 105 42.95 30.17 -3.85
N LEU A 106 43.12 28.88 -4.18
CA LEU A 106 44.35 28.31 -4.75
C LEU A 106 44.74 29.02 -6.05
N ARG A 107 43.77 29.21 -6.96
CA ARG A 107 44.00 29.91 -8.24
C ARG A 107 44.40 31.38 -8.04
N SER A 108 43.83 32.06 -7.04
CA SER A 108 44.21 33.43 -6.66
C SER A 108 45.44 33.52 -5.73
N LYS A 109 46.09 32.40 -5.41
CA LYS A 109 47.23 32.31 -4.47
C LYS A 109 46.92 32.84 -3.05
N ASP A 110 45.65 32.80 -2.65
CA ASP A 110 45.21 33.16 -1.31
C ASP A 110 45.41 32.00 -0.33
N LEU A 111 46.66 31.81 0.08
CA LEU A 111 47.09 30.73 0.98
C LEU A 111 46.35 30.72 2.33
N PRO A 112 46.07 31.87 3.00
CA PRO A 112 45.24 31.90 4.20
C PRO A 112 43.87 31.22 4.01
N THR A 113 43.14 31.57 2.94
CA THR A 113 41.81 31.00 2.67
C THR A 113 41.90 29.51 2.35
N VAL A 114 42.93 29.06 1.64
CA VAL A 114 43.15 27.63 1.36
C VAL A 114 43.36 26.84 2.66
N ARG A 115 44.15 27.38 3.60
CA ARG A 115 44.38 26.73 4.90
C ARG A 115 43.13 26.73 5.78
N ALA A 116 42.35 27.81 5.75
CA ALA A 116 41.07 27.89 6.45
C ALA A 116 40.08 26.85 5.90
N ALA A 117 39.97 26.73 4.58
CA ALA A 117 39.10 25.76 3.92
C ALA A 117 39.52 24.30 4.23
N ALA A 118 40.83 23.99 4.23
CA ALA A 118 41.32 22.66 4.62
C ALA A 118 40.98 22.32 6.08
N SER A 119 41.06 23.31 6.98
CA SER A 119 40.69 23.15 8.39
C SER A 119 39.20 22.91 8.56
N LEU A 120 38.37 23.64 7.80
CA LEU A 120 36.91 23.46 7.75
C LEU A 120 36.53 22.08 7.21
N ILE A 121 37.13 21.62 6.10
CA ILE A 121 36.91 20.27 5.58
C ILE A 121 37.21 19.23 6.65
N SER A 122 38.36 19.35 7.34
CA SER A 122 38.74 18.42 8.41
C SER A 122 37.73 18.42 9.58
N ALA A 123 37.22 19.60 9.97
CA ALA A 123 36.22 19.73 11.02
C ALA A 123 34.85 19.16 10.61
N LEU A 124 34.41 19.43 9.38
CA LEU A 124 33.16 18.90 8.83
C LEU A 124 33.20 17.38 8.72
N THR A 125 34.29 16.79 8.22
CA THR A 125 34.45 15.34 8.15
C THR A 125 34.35 14.68 9.53
N ARG A 126 34.96 15.27 10.57
CA ARG A 126 34.80 14.78 11.95
C ARG A 126 33.38 14.92 12.47
N ALA A 127 32.73 16.05 12.22
CA ALA A 127 31.35 16.28 12.62
C ALA A 127 30.38 15.30 11.94
N PHE A 128 30.58 15.01 10.65
CA PHE A 128 29.76 14.06 9.90
C PHE A 128 30.00 12.62 10.36
N ALA A 129 31.22 12.24 10.72
CA ALA A 129 31.50 10.94 11.33
C ALA A 129 30.78 10.76 12.68
N HIS A 130 30.74 11.81 13.51
CA HIS A 130 29.98 11.80 14.76
C HIS A 130 28.46 11.74 14.50
N GLU A 131 27.97 12.50 13.52
CA GLU A 131 26.57 12.48 13.10
C GLU A 131 26.14 11.08 12.61
N ALA A 132 26.99 10.40 11.84
CA ALA A 132 26.78 9.02 11.42
C ALA A 132 26.67 8.03 12.59
N MET A 133 27.48 8.21 13.65
CA MET A 133 27.37 7.41 14.87
C MET A 133 26.06 7.67 15.63
N VAL A 134 25.66 8.93 15.77
CA VAL A 134 24.44 9.33 16.49
C VAL A 134 23.19 8.76 15.82
N TYR A 135 23.14 8.82 14.49
CA TYR A 135 22.01 8.29 13.72
C TYR A 135 22.12 6.80 13.41
N GLN A 136 23.14 6.10 13.93
CA GLN A 136 23.44 4.71 13.61
C GLN A 136 23.31 4.47 12.10
N ILE A 137 23.87 5.36 11.27
CA ILE A 137 23.85 5.20 9.83
C ILE A 137 24.65 3.93 9.55
N ILE A 138 23.91 2.84 9.37
CA ILE A 138 24.45 1.53 9.06
C ILE A 138 25.23 1.69 7.76
N ASP A 139 26.54 1.40 7.78
CA ASP A 139 27.27 1.21 6.52
C ASP A 139 26.63 0.00 5.82
N PRO A 140 25.93 0.21 4.68
CA PRO A 140 25.26 -0.89 4.00
C PRO A 140 26.25 -1.98 3.58
N ALA A 141 27.51 -1.63 3.33
CA ALA A 141 28.56 -2.59 3.02
C ALA A 141 29.00 -3.37 4.27
N GLU A 142 29.03 -2.75 5.44
CA GLU A 142 29.32 -3.41 6.72
C GLU A 142 28.23 -4.43 7.08
N VAL A 143 26.95 -4.06 6.95
CA VAL A 143 25.85 -5.00 7.23
C VAL A 143 25.80 -6.14 6.22
N MET A 144 26.09 -5.87 4.94
CA MET A 144 26.17 -6.94 3.94
C MET A 144 27.37 -7.85 4.18
N ARG A 145 28.52 -7.32 4.63
CA ARG A 145 29.69 -8.11 5.06
C ARG A 145 29.39 -8.95 6.30
N GLN A 146 28.65 -8.42 7.26
CA GLN A 146 28.31 -9.11 8.50
C GLN A 146 27.30 -10.23 8.24
N ALA A 147 26.27 -9.98 7.43
CA ALA A 147 25.30 -11.00 7.02
C ALA A 147 25.93 -12.16 6.24
N LEU A 148 27.00 -11.90 5.46
CA LEU A 148 27.75 -12.93 4.73
C LEU A 148 28.78 -13.68 5.59
N LYS A 149 29.05 -13.25 6.82
CA LYS A 149 29.98 -13.91 7.75
C LYS A 149 29.27 -14.84 8.75
N ASP A 150 27.96 -14.68 8.90
CA ASP A 150 27.14 -15.45 9.83
C ASP A 150 26.48 -16.68 9.15
N ASP A 151 26.79 -16.93 7.86
CA ASP A 151 26.51 -18.15 7.08
C ASP A 151 27.76 -19.03 6.94
#